data_AF-A0A9W8GHK2-F1
#
_entry.id   AF-A0A9W8GHK2-F1
#
_cell.length_a   1.000
_cell.length_b   1.000
_cell.length_c   1.000
_cell.angle_alpha   90.00
_cell.angle_beta   90.00
_cell.angle_gamma   90.00
#
_symmetry.space_group_name_H-M   'P 1'
#
loop_
_entity.id
_entity.type
_entity.pdbx_description
1 polymer ?
#
loop_
_entity_poly.entity_id
_entity_poly.type
_entity_poly.pdbx_seq_one_letter_code
_entity_poly.pdbx_strand_id
1 'polypeptide(L)'
;MTTTQLHLYRRLLREINRQFAPASKAKVWSAQLREQWLEASRNPEPNANNLMAAQNVLTFMSNNRQYKELLAEFNPKMSEGDRIEKTARRVGLEAP
;
A
#
# COMPACT_ATOMS: atom_id res chain seq x y z
N MET A 1 21.93 11.25 11.04
CA MET A 1 21.01 10.14 10.69
C MET A 1 21.75 8.82 10.81
N THR A 2 21.14 7.82 11.43
CA THR A 2 21.73 6.47 11.50
C THR A 2 21.45 5.70 10.21
N THR A 3 22.28 4.70 9.90
CA THR A 3 22.16 3.87 8.69
C THR A 3 20.77 3.25 8.56
N THR A 4 20.18 2.82 9.68
CA THR A 4 18.82 2.26 9.76
C THR A 4 17.75 3.25 9.30
N GLN A 5 17.86 4.53 9.68
CA GLN A 5 16.93 5.59 9.28
C GLN A 5 16.96 5.83 7.76
N LEU A 6 18.16 5.82 7.17
CA LEU A 6 18.32 5.99 5.73
C LEU A 6 17.75 4.80 4.95
N HIS A 7 17.93 3.57 5.44
CA HIS A 7 17.32 2.40 4.83
C HIS A 7 15.80 2.46 4.88
N LEU A 8 15.21 2.85 6.02
CA LEU A 8 13.76 2.98 6.17
C LEU A 8 13.18 4.03 5.22
N TYR A 9 13.79 5.22 5.18
CA TYR A 9 13.41 6.29 4.25
C TYR A 9 13.42 5.83 2.78
N ARG A 10 14.50 5.16 2.36
CA ARG A 10 14.62 4.64 0.99
C ARG A 10 13.55 3.59 0.66
N ARG A 11 13.19 2.74 1.63
CA ARG A 11 12.11 1.75 1.44
C ARG A 11 10.76 2.44 1.28
N LEU A 12 10.45 3.43 2.11
CA LEU A 12 9.22 4.21 2.00
C LEU A 12 9.12 4.93 0.65
N LEU A 13 10.18 5.61 0.21
CA LEU A 13 10.21 6.26 -1.10
C LEU A 13 9.95 5.29 -2.26
N ARG A 14 10.56 4.10 -2.20
CA ARG A 14 10.34 3.06 -3.22
C ARG A 14 8.88 2.59 -3.23
N GLU A 15 8.25 2.44 -2.07
CA GLU A 15 6.84 2.05 -1.99
C GLU A 15 5.89 3.14 -2.49
N ILE A 16 6.15 4.40 -2.15
CA ILE A 16 5.39 5.55 -2.69
C ILE A 16 5.47 5.55 -4.21
N ASN A 17 6.67 5.46 -4.77
CA ASN A 17 6.86 5.48 -6.23
C ASN A 17 6.21 4.28 -6.93
N ARG A 18 6.12 3.12 -6.27
CA ARG A 18 5.46 1.92 -6.81
C ARG A 18 3.94 2.03 -6.79
N GLN A 19 3.36 2.58 -5.72
CA GLN A 19 1.90 2.58 -5.54
C GLN A 19 1.22 3.80 -6.17
N PHE A 20 1.91 4.94 -6.23
CA PHE A 20 1.37 6.18 -6.81
C PHE A 20 1.85 6.38 -8.25
N ALA A 21 1.60 5.38 -9.11
CA ALA A 21 2.12 5.29 -10.48
C ALA A 21 2.00 6.57 -11.34
N PRO A 22 0.96 7.41 -11.24
CA PRO A 22 0.97 8.71 -11.90
C PRO A 22 2.12 9.58 -11.35
N ALA A 23 3.05 9.96 -12.22
CA ALA A 23 4.26 10.72 -11.86
C ALA A 23 3.95 12.00 -11.03
N SER A 24 2.80 12.64 -11.27
CA SER A 24 2.34 13.79 -10.49
C SER A 24 2.06 13.44 -9.02
N LYS A 25 1.38 12.32 -8.76
CA LYS A 25 1.03 11.88 -7.40
C LYS A 25 2.28 11.40 -6.66
N ALA A 26 3.14 10.61 -7.29
CA ALA A 26 4.40 10.19 -6.69
C ALA A 26 5.29 11.37 -6.29
N LYS A 27 5.36 12.43 -7.12
CA LYS A 27 6.15 13.63 -6.83
C LYS A 27 5.64 14.41 -5.62
N VAL A 28 4.32 14.57 -5.50
CA VAL A 28 3.71 15.25 -4.33
C VAL A 28 3.98 14.49 -3.04
N TRP A 29 3.70 13.17 -3.02
CA TRP A 29 3.90 12.36 -1.82
C TRP A 29 5.37 12.19 -1.43
N SER A 30 6.27 12.08 -2.40
CA SER A 30 7.72 12.03 -2.12
C SER A 30 8.28 13.36 -1.63
N ALA A 31 7.76 14.50 -2.12
CA ALA A 31 8.12 15.81 -1.59
C ALA A 31 7.66 15.98 -0.14
N GLN A 32 6.40 15.63 0.15
CA GLN A 32 5.85 15.69 1.52
C GLN A 32 6.63 14.78 2.49
N LEU A 33 6.93 13.54 2.08
CA LEU A 33 7.75 12.63 2.89
C LEU A 33 9.13 13.24 3.17
N ARG A 34 9.75 13.87 2.17
CA ARG A 34 11.06 14.51 2.32
C ARG A 34 11.01 15.68 3.31
N GLU A 35 9.98 16.52 3.24
CA GLU A 35 9.77 17.64 4.18
C GLU A 35 9.62 17.13 5.61
N GLN A 36 8.71 16.19 5.84
CA GLN A 36 8.51 15.59 7.17
C GLN A 36 9.79 14.94 7.71
N TRP A 37 10.56 14.27 6.85
CA TRP A 37 11.81 13.61 7.26
C TRP A 37 12.91 14.63 7.59
N LEU A 38 12.96 15.76 6.89
CA LEU A 38 13.87 16.86 7.18
C LEU A 38 13.49 17.57 8.48
N GLU A 39 12.20 17.80 8.73
CA GLU A 39 11.69 18.37 9.99
C GLU A 39 12.03 17.47 11.19
N ALA A 40 11.78 16.17 11.07
CA ALA A 40 12.14 15.19 12.10
C ALA A 40 13.66 15.12 12.37
N SER A 41 14.49 15.51 11.38
CA SER A 41 15.94 15.58 11.54
C SER A 41 16.41 16.84 12.25
N ARG A 42 15.60 17.91 12.26
CA ARG A 42 15.91 19.18 12.93
C ARG A 42 15.57 19.16 14.43
N ASN A 43 14.60 18.33 14.84
CA ASN A 43 14.18 18.18 16.23
C ASN A 43 14.58 16.78 16.76
N PRO A 44 15.74 16.64 17.44
CA PRO A 44 16.30 15.35 17.85
C PRO A 44 15.77 14.78 19.18
N GLU A 45 14.64 15.27 19.71
CA GLU A 45 13.91 14.63 20.82
C GLU A 45 13.60 13.15 20.49
N PRO A 46 13.42 12.24 21.48
CA PRO A 46 13.62 10.80 21.28
C PRO A 46 12.74 10.24 20.17
N ASN A 47 13.37 10.15 19.00
CA ASN A 47 12.81 9.85 17.69
C ASN A 47 12.29 8.40 17.55
N ALA A 48 12.26 7.63 18.63
CA ALA A 48 11.79 6.24 18.63
C ALA A 48 10.35 6.13 18.11
N ASN A 49 9.47 7.05 18.53
CA ASN A 49 8.07 7.09 18.07
C ASN A 49 7.95 7.39 16.58
N ASN A 50 8.79 8.29 16.05
CA ASN A 50 8.81 8.64 14.64
C ASN A 50 9.31 7.49 13.77
N LEU A 51 10.31 6.74 14.24
CA LEU A 51 10.82 5.56 13.53
C LEU A 51 9.82 4.41 13.57
N MET A 52 9.16 4.18 14.70
CA MET A 52 8.08 3.20 14.78
C MET A 52 6.91 3.57 13.87
N ALA A 53 6.50 4.84 13.85
CA ALA A 53 5.45 5.32 12.95
C ALA A 53 5.84 5.09 11.48
N ALA A 54 7.06 5.45 11.08
CA ALA A 54 7.57 5.22 9.74
C ALA A 54 7.61 3.72 9.37
N GLN A 55 7.98 2.86 10.30
CA GLN A 55 7.96 1.40 10.11
C GLN A 55 6.53 0.87 9.96
N ASN A 56 5.59 1.35 10.78
CA ASN A 56 4.18 0.99 10.69
C ASN A 56 3.57 1.40 9.34
N VAL A 57 3.89 2.61 8.87
CA VAL A 57 3.47 3.09 7.54
C VAL A 57 4.04 2.19 6.45
N LEU A 58 5.32 1.83 6.52
CA LEU A 58 5.93 0.92 5.54
C LEU A 58 5.20 -0.43 5.50
N THR A 59 4.94 -1.02 6.67
CA THR A 59 4.21 -2.30 6.80
C THR A 59 2.79 -2.18 6.26
N PHE A 60 2.08 -1.10 6.57
CA PHE A 60 0.74 -0.86 6.04
C PHE A 60 0.75 -0.77 4.51
N MET A 61 1.68 0.00 3.94
CA MET A 61 1.79 0.14 2.49
C MET A 61 2.12 -1.19 1.81
N SER A 62 3.07 -1.97 2.33
CA SER A 62 3.41 -3.27 1.76
C SER A 62 2.23 -4.23 1.80
N ASN A 63 1.52 -4.28 2.92
CA ASN A 63 0.37 -5.17 3.10
C ASN A 63 -0.81 -4.74 2.22
N ASN A 64 -1.04 -3.44 2.04
CA ASN A 64 -2.07 -2.92 1.14
C ASN A 64 -1.82 -3.33 -0.32
N ARG A 65 -0.56 -3.25 -0.77
CA ARG A 65 -0.18 -3.72 -2.11
C ARG A 65 -0.42 -5.22 -2.26
N GLN A 66 0.10 -6.02 -1.33
CA GLN A 66 -0.08 -7.47 -1.36
C GLN A 66 -1.56 -7.85 -1.31
N TYR A 67 -2.35 -7.17 -0.49
CA TYR A 67 -3.80 -7.37 -0.46
C TYR A 67 -4.45 -7.11 -1.82
N LYS A 68 -4.06 -6.04 -2.52
CA LYS A 68 -4.56 -5.75 -3.88
C LYS A 68 -4.14 -6.80 -4.90
N GLU A 69 -2.89 -7.29 -4.81
CA GLU A 69 -2.38 -8.36 -5.67
C GLU A 69 -3.16 -9.67 -5.44
N LEU A 70 -3.31 -10.08 -4.18
CA LEU A 70 -4.10 -11.25 -3.80
C LEU A 70 -5.57 -11.10 -4.20
N LEU A 71 -6.14 -9.90 -4.05
CA LEU A 71 -7.50 -9.65 -4.50
C LEU A 71 -7.58 -9.76 -6.02
N ALA A 72 -6.61 -9.25 -6.78
CA ALA A 72 -6.64 -9.40 -8.24
C ALA A 72 -6.50 -10.86 -8.71
N GLU A 73 -5.72 -11.68 -7.99
CA GLU A 73 -5.46 -13.08 -8.32
C GLU A 73 -6.60 -14.02 -7.88
N PHE A 74 -7.06 -13.86 -6.64
CA PHE A 74 -8.01 -14.77 -6.00
C PHE A 74 -9.44 -14.26 -5.97
N ASN A 75 -9.69 -13.01 -6.35
CA ASN A 75 -11.01 -12.56 -6.74
C ASN A 75 -11.09 -12.60 -8.27
N PRO A 76 -11.28 -13.79 -8.90
CA PRO A 76 -11.71 -13.79 -10.28
C PRO A 76 -12.97 -12.92 -10.26
N LYS A 77 -12.99 -11.85 -11.05
CA LYS A 77 -14.25 -11.13 -11.29
C LYS A 77 -15.21 -12.19 -11.81
N MET A 78 -16.00 -12.77 -10.91
CA MET A 78 -16.98 -13.76 -11.28
C MET A 78 -17.84 -13.06 -12.31
N SER A 79 -17.81 -13.58 -13.54
CA SER A 79 -18.62 -13.02 -14.60
C SER A 79 -20.05 -12.96 -14.07
N GLU A 80 -20.81 -11.93 -14.43
CA GLU A 80 -22.17 -11.82 -13.90
C GLU A 80 -23.00 -13.06 -14.26
N GLY A 81 -22.70 -13.68 -15.41
CA GLY A 81 -23.18 -15.00 -15.83
C GLY A 81 -22.78 -16.13 -14.89
N ASP A 82 -21.49 -16.27 -14.55
CA ASP A 82 -21.00 -17.31 -13.62
C ASP A 82 -21.62 -17.17 -12.23
N ARG A 83 -21.91 -15.93 -11.81
CA ARG A 83 -22.59 -15.65 -10.55
C ARG A 83 -24.04 -16.12 -10.61
N ILE A 84 -24.76 -15.75 -11.67
CA ILE A 84 -26.16 -16.14 -11.90
C ILE A 84 -26.26 -17.67 -12.00
N GLU A 85 -25.38 -18.33 -12.77
CA GLU A 85 -25.34 -19.77 -12.97
C GLU A 85 -25.08 -20.53 -11.66
N LYS A 86 -24.10 -20.09 -10.86
CA LYS A 86 -23.81 -20.73 -9.56
C LYS A 86 -24.92 -20.49 -8.54
N THR A 87 -25.60 -19.32 -8.59
CA THR A 87 -26.79 -19.09 -7.74
C THR A 87 -27.99 -19.91 -8.18
N ALA A 88 -28.22 -20.05 -9.49
CA ALA A 88 -29.32 -20.84 -10.05
C ALA A 88 -29.15 -22.32 -9.71
N ARG A 89 -27.93 -22.88 -9.92
CA ARG A 89 -27.63 -24.27 -9.54
C ARG A 89 -27.80 -24.55 -8.06
N ARG A 90 -27.54 -23.56 -7.19
CA ARG A 90 -27.74 -23.70 -5.73
C ARG A 90 -29.21 -23.88 -5.35
N VAL A 91 -30.14 -23.38 -6.16
CA VAL A 91 -31.60 -23.54 -5.97
C VAL A 91 -32.21 -24.57 -6.92
N GLY A 92 -31.38 -25.35 -7.61
CA GLY A 92 -31.84 -26.39 -8.55
C GLY A 92 -32.43 -25.84 -9.85
N LEU A 93 -32.11 -24.59 -10.22
CA LEU A 93 -32.54 -23.95 -11.46
C LEU A 93 -31.36 -23.89 -12.45
N GLU A 94 -31.66 -24.00 -13.74
CA GLU A 94 -30.68 -23.69 -14.80
C GLU A 94 -30.84 -22.21 -15.19
N ALA A 95 -29.70 -21.51 -15.31
CA ALA A 95 -29.69 -20.14 -15.84
C ALA A 95 -29.86 -20.19 -17.37
N PRO A 96 -30.59 -19.23 -17.96
CA PRO A 96 -30.84 -19.17 -19.42
C PRO A 96 -29.59 -18.88 -20.24
#